data_AF-A0A3A5AMW6-F1
#
_entry.id   AF-A0A3A5AMW6-F1
#
_cell.length_a   1.000
_cell.length_b   1.000
_cell.length_c   1.000
_cell.angle_alpha   90.00
_cell.angle_beta   90.00
_cell.angle_gamma   90.00
#
_symmetry.space_group_name_H-M   'P 1'
#
loop_
_entity.id
_entity.type
_entity.pdbx_description
1 polymer ?
#
loop_
_entity_poly.entity_id
_entity_poly.type
_entity_poly.pdbx_seq_one_letter_code
_entity_poly.pdbx_strand_id
1 'polypeptide(L)'
;MSFKDNLKSKINLDRVFHRLVSSIKEPPGKRWVDMTLTRELLSNTDFAYRKVRNLDLYILPREGEVMEVLVLDNELPIYHTTVDDVALRKSPYWQQMFSIRNIRKIMNDHDVVVSKGKDTLERLHNYALARLDLTYNKDDLALLLEEARHGLEQESIERIQESFDLFFELLDFQPVSLGPLAPDLLIFAGPSPGSGAVPAFEHFILFNEKSLSLGLKRGAFSPEDDSDLAWIMQYAVGKKTADLQGIAVFEFLADLALEKESH
;
A
#
# COMPACT_ATOMS: atom_id res chain seq x y z
N MET A 1 -11.61 -4.08 -14.40
CA MET A 1 -12.02 -3.88 -12.99
C MET A 1 -12.62 -2.50 -12.91
N SER A 2 -13.60 -2.25 -12.02
CA SER A 2 -14.05 -0.87 -11.79
C SER A 2 -12.93 -0.06 -11.10
N PHE A 3 -13.02 1.27 -11.12
CA PHE A 3 -12.08 2.12 -10.38
C PHE A 3 -12.04 1.74 -8.89
N LYS A 4 -13.22 1.55 -8.28
CA LYS A 4 -13.33 1.06 -6.89
C LYS A 4 -12.53 -0.23 -6.68
N ASP A 5 -12.70 -1.22 -7.56
CA ASP A 5 -12.01 -2.49 -7.42
C ASP A 5 -10.48 -2.32 -7.54
N ASN A 6 -10.01 -1.49 -8.47
CA ASN A 6 -8.59 -1.18 -8.61
C ASN A 6 -8.04 -0.48 -7.36
N LEU A 7 -8.80 0.47 -6.79
CA LEU A 7 -8.41 1.17 -5.57
C LEU A 7 -8.35 0.22 -4.37
N LYS A 8 -9.33 -0.69 -4.22
CA LYS A 8 -9.29 -1.75 -3.20
C LYS A 8 -8.08 -2.67 -3.39
N SER A 9 -7.78 -3.03 -4.63
CA SER A 9 -6.59 -3.82 -4.95
C SER A 9 -5.30 -3.09 -4.58
N LYS A 10 -5.21 -1.78 -4.82
CA LYS A 10 -4.07 -0.94 -4.40
C LYS A 10 -3.88 -0.99 -2.88
N ILE A 11 -4.93 -0.69 -2.10
CA ILE A 11 -4.88 -0.70 -0.63
C ILE A 11 -4.43 -2.06 -0.11
N ASN A 12 -4.94 -3.15 -0.68
CA ASN A 12 -4.52 -4.49 -0.27
C ASN A 12 -3.06 -4.78 -0.66
N LEU A 13 -2.60 -4.37 -1.84
CA LEU A 13 -1.20 -4.53 -2.27
C LEU A 13 -0.25 -3.79 -1.34
N ASP A 14 -0.56 -2.54 -1.00
CA ASP A 14 0.23 -1.72 -0.08
C ASP A 14 0.29 -2.37 1.31
N ARG A 15 -0.84 -2.87 1.81
CA ARG A 15 -0.91 -3.61 3.08
C ARG A 15 -0.05 -4.88 3.07
N VAL A 16 -0.14 -5.69 2.02
CA VAL A 16 0.64 -6.93 1.86
C VAL A 16 2.13 -6.60 1.77
N PHE A 17 2.49 -5.57 1.00
CA PHE A 17 3.86 -5.10 0.86
C PHE A 17 4.44 -4.63 2.20
N HIS A 18 3.73 -3.79 2.95
CA HIS A 18 4.18 -3.35 4.28
C HIS A 18 4.36 -4.50 5.26
N ARG A 19 3.42 -5.47 5.28
CA ARG A 19 3.56 -6.69 6.09
C ARG A 19 4.80 -7.48 5.69
N LEU A 20 5.04 -7.67 4.39
CA LEU A 20 6.22 -8.35 3.87
C LEU A 20 7.50 -7.65 4.31
N VAL A 21 7.62 -6.34 4.11
CA VAL A 21 8.80 -5.57 4.50
C VAL A 21 9.03 -5.66 6.01
N SER A 22 7.98 -5.54 6.82
CA SER A 22 8.08 -5.66 8.29
C SER A 22 8.42 -7.08 8.76
N SER A 23 8.08 -8.10 7.98
CA SER A 23 8.36 -9.50 8.30
C SER A 23 9.82 -9.90 8.02
N ILE A 24 10.55 -9.12 7.22
CA ILE A 24 11.97 -9.36 6.96
C ILE A 24 12.74 -9.20 8.26
N LYS A 25 13.14 -10.33 8.84
CA LYS A 25 14.07 -10.35 9.95
C LYS A 25 15.49 -10.31 9.39
N GLU A 26 16.31 -9.40 9.90
CA GLU A 26 17.76 -9.40 9.67
C GLU A 26 18.51 -9.91 10.92
N PRO A 27 18.48 -11.21 11.25
CA PRO A 27 19.50 -11.78 12.13
C PRO A 27 20.86 -11.74 11.42
N PRO A 28 21.98 -11.72 12.16
CA PRO A 28 23.30 -11.76 11.56
C PRO A 28 23.44 -13.02 10.68
N GLY A 29 23.49 -12.82 9.36
CA GLY A 29 23.85 -13.83 8.36
C GLY A 29 22.73 -14.47 7.54
N LYS A 30 21.43 -14.27 7.84
CA LYS A 30 20.33 -14.77 6.98
C LYS A 30 19.09 -13.87 7.01
N ARG A 31 18.69 -13.34 5.86
CA ARG A 31 17.37 -12.72 5.68
C ARG A 31 16.31 -13.82 5.56
N TRP A 32 15.18 -13.68 6.25
CA TRP A 32 14.05 -14.58 6.11
C TRP A 32 12.84 -13.80 5.62
N VAL A 33 12.23 -14.25 4.52
CA VAL A 33 11.07 -13.61 3.90
C VAL A 33 9.87 -14.55 4.01
N ASP A 34 8.68 -13.99 4.20
CA ASP A 34 7.43 -14.76 4.17
C ASP A 34 7.10 -15.20 2.73
N MET A 35 7.32 -16.48 2.44
CA MET A 35 7.09 -17.06 1.12
C MET A 35 5.61 -17.13 0.74
N THR A 36 4.70 -17.15 1.71
CA THR A 36 3.26 -17.20 1.46
C THR A 36 2.79 -15.84 0.98
N LEU A 37 3.14 -14.78 1.71
CA LEU A 37 2.83 -13.40 1.33
C LEU A 37 3.56 -13.00 0.03
N THR A 38 4.77 -13.50 -0.21
CA THR A 38 5.50 -13.22 -1.46
C THR A 38 4.76 -13.81 -2.67
N ARG A 39 4.17 -15.01 -2.53
CA ARG A 39 3.34 -15.62 -3.59
C ARG A 39 2.05 -14.83 -3.82
N GLU A 40 1.44 -14.31 -2.76
CA GLU A 40 0.27 -13.43 -2.87
C GLU A 40 0.62 -12.16 -3.67
N LEU A 41 1.74 -11.51 -3.37
CA LEU A 41 2.22 -10.35 -4.15
C LEU A 41 2.47 -10.72 -5.63
N LEU A 42 3.15 -11.85 -5.87
CA LEU A 42 3.44 -12.33 -7.23
C LEU A 42 2.18 -12.66 -8.04
N SER A 43 1.11 -13.15 -7.40
CA SER A 43 -0.15 -13.44 -8.08
C SER A 43 -0.81 -12.21 -8.71
N ASN A 44 -0.41 -11.01 -8.26
CA ASN A 44 -0.86 -9.73 -8.80
C ASN A 44 0.09 -9.14 -9.86
N THR A 45 1.11 -9.89 -10.28
CA THR A 45 2.08 -9.47 -11.31
C THR A 45 1.96 -10.33 -12.59
N ASP A 46 2.66 -9.95 -13.66
CA ASP A 46 2.73 -10.74 -14.91
C ASP A 46 3.83 -11.81 -14.90
N PHE A 47 4.48 -12.05 -13.75
CA PHE A 47 5.47 -13.11 -13.63
C PHE A 47 4.83 -14.49 -13.75
N ALA A 48 5.30 -15.28 -14.71
CA ALA A 48 4.85 -16.66 -14.91
C ALA A 48 5.65 -17.62 -14.04
N TYR A 49 4.97 -18.45 -13.24
CA TYR A 49 5.61 -19.50 -12.46
C TYR A 49 6.19 -20.60 -13.36
N ARG A 50 7.42 -21.02 -13.08
CA ARG A 50 8.08 -22.16 -13.73
C ARG A 50 8.97 -22.90 -12.74
N LYS A 51 8.74 -24.20 -12.61
CA LYS A 51 9.64 -25.08 -11.87
C LYS A 51 10.79 -25.55 -12.74
N VAL A 52 12.03 -25.34 -12.28
CA VAL A 52 13.24 -25.74 -13.01
C VAL A 52 14.20 -26.41 -12.04
N ARG A 53 14.51 -27.70 -12.26
CA ARG A 53 15.28 -28.52 -11.30
C ARG A 53 14.59 -28.51 -9.93
N ASN A 54 15.30 -28.07 -8.89
CA ASN A 54 14.81 -27.87 -7.53
C ASN A 54 14.48 -26.38 -7.22
N LEU A 55 14.44 -25.51 -8.23
CA LEU A 55 14.16 -24.08 -8.09
C LEU A 55 12.71 -23.77 -8.47
N ASP A 56 12.08 -22.96 -7.63
CA ASP A 56 10.80 -22.29 -7.93
C ASP A 56 11.13 -20.93 -8.55
N LEU A 57 10.89 -20.77 -9.85
CA LEU A 57 11.20 -19.55 -10.60
C LEU A 57 9.92 -18.83 -11.01
N TYR A 58 10.01 -17.51 -11.07
CA TYR A 58 9.01 -16.62 -11.61
C TYR A 58 9.65 -15.81 -12.73
N ILE A 59 9.06 -15.82 -13.92
CA ILE A 59 9.69 -15.31 -15.14
C ILE A 59 8.84 -14.22 -15.76
N LEU A 60 9.46 -13.07 -16.01
CA LEU A 60 8.90 -11.99 -16.79
C LEU A 60 9.72 -11.85 -18.10
N PRO A 61 9.12 -12.16 -19.27
CA PRO A 61 9.82 -12.03 -20.55
C PRO A 61 10.26 -10.58 -20.83
N ARG A 62 11.46 -10.41 -21.41
CA ARG A 62 11.98 -9.14 -21.93
C ARG A 62 12.32 -9.29 -23.42
N GLU A 63 12.92 -8.27 -24.03
CA GLU A 63 13.33 -8.33 -25.43
C GLU A 63 14.39 -9.42 -25.67
N GLY A 64 14.14 -10.29 -26.66
CA GLY A 64 15.03 -11.38 -27.04
C GLY A 64 14.96 -12.59 -26.10
N GLU A 65 16.11 -13.22 -25.84
CA GLU A 65 16.22 -14.39 -24.95
C GLU A 65 16.42 -14.02 -23.47
N VAL A 66 16.66 -12.74 -23.18
CA VAL A 66 16.89 -12.25 -21.82
C VAL A 66 15.55 -12.07 -21.12
N MET A 67 15.49 -12.46 -19.85
CA MET A 67 14.28 -12.41 -19.04
C MET A 67 14.60 -11.85 -17.66
N GLU A 68 13.60 -11.32 -16.96
CA GLU A 68 13.67 -11.15 -15.52
C GLU A 68 13.25 -12.45 -14.84
N VAL A 69 14.18 -13.07 -14.12
CA VAL A 69 13.99 -14.35 -13.45
C VAL A 69 14.12 -14.14 -11.95
N LEU A 70 12.99 -14.17 -11.25
CA LEU A 70 12.95 -14.21 -9.79
C LEU A 70 13.11 -15.65 -9.33
N VAL A 71 14.00 -15.87 -8.37
CA VAL A 71 14.09 -17.14 -7.63
C VAL A 71 13.31 -17.00 -6.32
N LEU A 72 12.32 -17.86 -6.10
CA LEU A 72 11.56 -17.89 -4.86
C LEU A 72 12.37 -18.63 -3.77
N ASP A 73 13.32 -17.93 -3.18
CA ASP A 73 14.12 -18.37 -2.02
C ASP A 73 14.21 -17.25 -0.96
N ASN A 74 14.90 -17.50 0.15
CA ASN A 74 15.01 -16.54 1.26
C ASN A 74 15.74 -15.23 0.91
N GLU A 75 16.52 -15.20 -0.18
CA GLU A 75 17.22 -14.00 -0.65
C GLU A 75 16.39 -13.19 -1.66
N LEU A 76 15.38 -13.83 -2.27
CA LEU A 76 14.56 -13.29 -3.36
C LEU A 76 15.37 -12.54 -4.43
N PRO A 77 16.38 -13.17 -5.07
CA PRO A 77 17.14 -12.52 -6.12
C PRO A 77 16.31 -12.44 -7.41
N ILE A 78 16.30 -11.27 -8.04
CA ILE A 78 15.90 -11.10 -9.44
C ILE A 78 17.16 -11.07 -10.30
N TYR A 79 17.20 -11.92 -11.31
CA TYR A 79 18.26 -11.98 -12.32
C TYR A 79 17.77 -11.41 -13.65
N HIS A 80 18.65 -10.76 -14.41
CA HIS A 80 18.43 -10.35 -15.79
C HIS A 80 19.30 -11.19 -16.73
N THR A 81 18.83 -12.40 -17.03
CA THR A 81 19.57 -13.41 -17.80
C THR A 81 18.61 -14.50 -18.25
N THR A 82 19.12 -15.62 -18.77
CA THR A 82 18.30 -16.77 -19.16
C THR A 82 18.01 -17.68 -17.97
N VAL A 83 16.92 -18.45 -18.06
CA VAL A 83 16.56 -19.47 -17.06
C VAL A 83 17.68 -20.50 -16.86
N ASP A 84 18.40 -20.87 -17.92
CA ASP A 84 19.50 -21.83 -17.85
C ASP A 84 20.73 -21.26 -17.13
N ASP A 85 21.03 -19.97 -17.28
CA ASP A 85 22.12 -19.31 -16.56
C ASP A 85 21.79 -19.20 -15.06
N VAL A 86 20.53 -18.90 -14.70
CA VAL A 86 20.07 -18.94 -13.29
C VAL A 86 20.15 -20.35 -12.71
N ALA A 87 19.69 -21.36 -13.45
CA ALA A 87 19.75 -22.76 -13.02
C ALA A 87 21.20 -23.24 -12.83
N LEU A 88 22.12 -22.81 -13.71
CA LEU A 88 23.56 -23.07 -13.54
C LEU A 88 24.10 -22.43 -12.26
N ARG A 89 23.71 -21.19 -11.93
CA ARG A 89 24.23 -20.47 -10.76
C ARG A 89 23.67 -20.98 -9.44
N LYS A 90 22.37 -21.26 -9.35
CA LYS A 90 21.70 -21.63 -8.09
C LYS A 90 21.56 -23.14 -7.86
N SER A 91 21.60 -23.94 -8.91
CA SER A 91 21.48 -25.40 -8.81
C SER A 91 22.28 -26.12 -9.91
N PRO A 92 23.62 -25.95 -9.96
CA PRO A 92 24.46 -26.57 -10.98
C PRO A 92 24.41 -28.10 -10.90
N TYR A 93 24.39 -28.78 -12.06
CA TYR A 93 24.70 -30.20 -12.08
C TYR A 93 26.19 -30.42 -11.81
N TRP A 94 26.54 -31.53 -11.16
CA TRP A 94 27.93 -31.89 -10.85
C TRP A 94 28.85 -31.80 -12.08
N GLN A 95 28.40 -32.26 -13.25
CA GLN A 95 29.17 -32.18 -14.50
C GLN A 95 29.50 -30.74 -14.91
N GLN A 96 28.60 -29.79 -14.64
CA GLN A 96 28.79 -28.38 -14.97
C GLN A 96 29.84 -27.72 -14.07
N MET A 97 30.13 -28.31 -12.90
CA MET A 97 31.13 -27.82 -11.96
C MET A 97 32.58 -28.15 -12.37
N PHE A 98 32.83 -29.01 -13.37
CA PHE A 98 34.19 -29.29 -13.85
C PHE A 98 34.78 -28.17 -14.71
N SER A 99 33.96 -27.22 -15.18
CA SER A 99 34.42 -26.08 -15.98
C SER A 99 34.78 -24.91 -15.06
N ILE A 100 36.06 -24.49 -15.08
CA ILE A 100 36.54 -23.30 -14.34
C ILE A 100 35.72 -22.06 -14.70
N ARG A 101 35.30 -21.93 -15.97
CA ARG A 101 34.44 -20.83 -16.42
C ARG A 101 33.08 -20.84 -15.73
N ASN A 102 32.47 -22.02 -15.56
CA ASN A 102 31.18 -22.16 -14.88
C ASN A 102 31.31 -21.91 -13.38
N ILE A 103 32.38 -22.41 -12.74
CA ILE A 103 32.67 -22.12 -11.33
C ILE A 103 32.74 -20.60 -11.11
N ARG A 104 33.44 -19.87 -11.98
CA ARG A 104 33.54 -18.40 -11.87
C ARG A 104 32.17 -17.71 -11.97
N LYS A 105 31.26 -18.18 -12.83
CA LYS A 105 29.88 -17.68 -12.93
C LYS A 105 29.03 -18.00 -11.70
N ILE A 106 29.19 -19.19 -11.14
CA ILE A 106 28.47 -19.62 -9.92
C ILE A 106 28.90 -18.78 -8.72
N MET A 107 30.20 -18.49 -8.63
CA MET A 107 30.78 -17.73 -7.52
C MET A 107 30.50 -16.22 -7.56
N ASN A 108 30.30 -15.65 -8.75
CA ASN A 108 30.06 -14.22 -8.90
C ASN A 108 28.83 -13.99 -9.78
N ASP A 109 27.77 -13.47 -9.18
CA ASP A 109 26.48 -13.22 -9.80
C ASP A 109 26.16 -11.73 -9.98
N HIS A 110 27.09 -10.84 -9.64
CA HIS A 110 26.85 -9.39 -9.66
C HIS A 110 26.67 -8.84 -11.08
N ASP A 111 27.09 -9.61 -12.10
CA ASP A 111 26.89 -9.31 -13.51
C ASP A 111 25.44 -9.48 -13.98
N VAL A 112 24.65 -10.27 -13.26
CA VAL A 112 23.29 -10.66 -13.67
C VAL A 112 22.22 -10.40 -12.62
N VAL A 113 22.58 -10.25 -11.35
CA VAL A 113 21.64 -9.90 -10.28
C VAL A 113 21.24 -8.44 -10.42
N VAL A 114 19.93 -8.20 -10.42
CA VAL A 114 19.34 -6.87 -10.48
C VAL A 114 18.95 -6.36 -9.11
N SER A 115 18.34 -7.22 -8.28
CA SER A 115 17.86 -6.85 -6.94
C SER A 115 17.81 -8.07 -6.03
N LYS A 116 17.83 -7.83 -4.71
CA LYS A 116 17.72 -8.86 -3.67
C LYS A 116 16.89 -8.33 -2.49
N GLY A 117 16.18 -9.20 -1.79
CA GLY A 117 15.48 -8.86 -0.54
C GLY A 117 14.44 -7.74 -0.71
N LYS A 118 14.59 -6.65 0.07
CA LYS A 118 13.64 -5.53 0.09
C LYS A 118 13.49 -4.87 -1.28
N ASP A 119 14.60 -4.65 -1.99
CA ASP A 119 14.59 -4.04 -3.33
C ASP A 119 13.81 -4.89 -4.33
N THR A 120 13.85 -6.22 -4.19
CA THR A 120 13.02 -7.13 -4.98
C THR A 120 11.54 -6.97 -4.65
N LEU A 121 11.18 -6.86 -3.37
CA LEU A 121 9.79 -6.63 -2.97
C LEU A 121 9.25 -5.30 -3.48
N GLU A 122 10.04 -4.23 -3.38
CA GLU A 122 9.70 -2.90 -3.91
C GLU A 122 9.46 -2.98 -5.43
N ARG A 123 10.31 -3.71 -6.17
CA ARG A 123 10.10 -3.95 -7.61
C ARG A 123 8.82 -4.73 -7.91
N LEU A 124 8.56 -5.82 -7.19
CA LEU A 124 7.35 -6.63 -7.39
C LEU A 124 6.07 -5.85 -7.08
N HIS A 125 6.10 -5.04 -6.02
CA HIS A 125 5.01 -4.13 -5.66
C HIS A 125 4.76 -3.10 -6.75
N ASN A 126 5.80 -2.46 -7.29
CA ASN A 126 5.67 -1.53 -8.43
C ASN A 126 5.10 -2.22 -9.67
N TYR A 127 5.51 -3.46 -9.99
CA TYR A 127 4.92 -4.21 -11.09
C TYR A 127 3.44 -4.53 -10.87
N ALA A 128 3.05 -4.86 -9.64
CA ALA A 128 1.64 -5.11 -9.31
C ALA A 128 0.80 -3.82 -9.42
N LEU A 129 1.33 -2.70 -8.90
CA LEU A 129 0.68 -1.39 -8.98
C LEU A 129 0.50 -0.91 -10.43
N ALA A 130 1.51 -1.09 -11.28
CA ALA A 130 1.47 -0.66 -12.67
C ALA A 130 0.37 -1.35 -13.52
N ARG A 131 -0.23 -2.44 -13.02
CA ARG A 131 -1.34 -3.14 -13.66
C ARG A 131 -2.70 -2.58 -13.28
N LEU A 132 -2.76 -1.79 -12.22
CA LEU A 132 -3.99 -1.17 -11.76
C LEU A 132 -4.23 0.12 -12.54
N ASP A 133 -5.45 0.26 -13.05
CA ASP A 133 -5.91 1.54 -13.58
C ASP A 133 -6.52 2.34 -12.43
N LEU A 134 -5.74 3.29 -11.93
CA LEU A 134 -6.10 4.18 -10.83
C LEU A 134 -6.56 5.55 -11.33
N THR A 135 -6.74 5.72 -12.64
CA THR A 135 -7.33 6.94 -13.18
C THR A 135 -8.81 6.97 -12.81
N TYR A 136 -9.31 8.14 -12.43
CA TYR A 136 -10.71 8.32 -12.07
C TYR A 136 -11.26 9.62 -12.62
N ASN A 137 -12.59 9.65 -12.74
CA ASN A 137 -13.32 10.84 -13.11
C ASN A 137 -14.43 11.12 -12.08
N LYS A 138 -15.23 12.16 -12.36
CA LYS A 138 -16.33 12.58 -11.50
C LYS A 138 -17.41 11.50 -11.31
N ASP A 139 -17.71 10.72 -12.34
CA ASP A 139 -18.72 9.66 -12.26
C ASP A 139 -18.23 8.51 -11.36
N ASP A 140 -16.94 8.19 -11.41
CA ASP A 140 -16.33 7.19 -10.51
C ASP A 140 -16.44 7.62 -9.03
N LEU A 141 -16.17 8.90 -8.74
CA LEU A 141 -16.32 9.44 -7.39
C LEU A 141 -17.79 9.51 -6.94
N ALA A 142 -18.72 9.78 -7.86
CA ALA A 142 -20.15 9.76 -7.56
C ALA A 142 -20.61 8.35 -7.13
N LEU A 143 -20.06 7.29 -7.73
CA LEU A 143 -20.31 5.91 -7.30
C LEU A 143 -19.79 5.63 -5.89
N LEU A 144 -18.58 6.08 -5.56
CA LEU A 144 -18.03 5.96 -4.19
C LEU A 144 -18.88 6.70 -3.16
N LEU A 145 -19.36 7.89 -3.52
CA LEU A 145 -20.21 8.71 -2.67
C LEU A 145 -21.56 8.05 -2.39
N GLU A 146 -22.17 7.44 -3.40
CA GLU A 146 -23.44 6.74 -3.23
C GLU A 146 -23.30 5.51 -2.33
N GLU A 147 -22.18 4.80 -2.41
CA GLU A 147 -21.89 3.72 -1.46
C GLU A 147 -21.69 4.21 -0.03
N ALA A 148 -21.01 5.35 0.15
CA ALA A 148 -20.85 5.97 1.46
C ALA A 148 -22.20 6.42 2.04
N ARG A 149 -23.09 6.97 1.20
CA ARG A 149 -24.47 7.31 1.55
C ARG A 149 -25.23 6.08 2.04
N HIS A 150 -25.20 4.99 1.28
CA HIS A 150 -25.82 3.74 1.69
C HIS A 150 -25.22 3.15 2.97
N GLY A 151 -23.91 3.28 3.18
CA GLY A 151 -23.25 2.86 4.41
C GLY A 151 -23.78 3.61 5.64
N LEU A 152 -23.95 4.93 5.52
CA LEU A 152 -24.53 5.78 6.57
C LEU A 152 -26.01 5.48 6.81
N GLU A 153 -26.82 5.38 5.74
CA GLU A 153 -28.26 5.08 5.83
C GLU A 153 -28.55 3.72 6.46
N GLN A 154 -27.67 2.74 6.23
CA GLN A 154 -27.77 1.39 6.79
C GLN A 154 -27.09 1.26 8.15
N GLU A 155 -26.51 2.34 8.69
CA GLU A 155 -25.77 2.33 9.95
C GLU A 155 -24.67 1.24 9.98
N SER A 156 -24.06 0.96 8.82
CA SER A 156 -23.10 -0.14 8.65
C SER A 156 -21.67 0.37 8.83
N ILE A 157 -21.09 0.09 10.00
CA ILE A 157 -19.70 0.47 10.32
C ILE A 157 -18.73 -0.05 9.28
N GLU A 158 -18.84 -1.31 8.84
CA GLU A 158 -17.96 -1.88 7.82
C GLU A 158 -18.04 -1.12 6.49
N ARG A 159 -19.22 -0.72 6.04
CA ARG A 159 -19.38 0.02 4.77
C ARG A 159 -18.88 1.45 4.88
N ILE A 160 -19.06 2.08 6.05
CA ILE A 160 -18.53 3.41 6.33
C ILE A 160 -17.00 3.37 6.37
N GLN A 161 -16.42 2.39 7.05
CA GLN A 161 -14.96 2.17 7.10
C GLN A 161 -14.40 1.87 5.71
N GLU A 162 -15.05 1.02 4.92
CA GLU A 162 -14.63 0.78 3.52
C GLU A 162 -14.63 2.09 2.71
N SER A 163 -15.67 2.93 2.87
CA SER A 163 -15.74 4.21 2.18
C SER A 163 -14.62 5.15 2.63
N PHE A 164 -14.30 5.19 3.93
CA PHE A 164 -13.16 5.94 4.44
C PHE A 164 -11.84 5.44 3.86
N ASP A 165 -11.58 4.14 3.88
CA ASP A 165 -10.35 3.56 3.33
C ASP A 165 -10.14 3.98 1.87
N LEU A 166 -11.22 4.01 1.07
CA LEU A 166 -11.16 4.44 -0.33
C LEU A 166 -10.85 5.94 -0.46
N PHE A 167 -11.59 6.82 0.22
CA PHE A 167 -11.34 8.27 0.12
C PHE A 167 -9.99 8.67 0.72
N PHE A 168 -9.57 8.02 1.80
CA PHE A 168 -8.31 8.32 2.47
C PHE A 168 -7.12 7.90 1.62
N GLU A 169 -7.24 6.81 0.89
CA GLU A 169 -6.24 6.41 -0.11
C GLU A 169 -6.08 7.47 -1.21
N LEU A 170 -7.18 8.07 -1.69
CA LEU A 170 -7.10 9.10 -2.74
C LEU A 170 -6.52 10.42 -2.24
N LEU A 171 -6.79 10.75 -0.97
CA LEU A 171 -6.50 12.06 -0.40
C LEU A 171 -5.31 12.07 0.56
N ASP A 172 -4.67 10.91 0.77
CA ASP A 172 -3.57 10.69 1.72
C ASP A 172 -3.96 11.04 3.17
N PHE A 173 -5.22 10.82 3.54
CA PHE A 173 -5.66 11.02 4.93
C PHE A 173 -5.07 9.95 5.84
N GLN A 174 -4.65 10.36 7.03
CA GLN A 174 -4.01 9.48 7.99
C GLN A 174 -4.72 9.49 9.34
N PRO A 175 -4.73 8.36 10.06
CA PRO A 175 -5.23 8.33 11.43
C PRO A 175 -4.35 9.18 12.35
N VAL A 176 -4.98 10.02 13.16
CA VAL A 176 -4.32 10.88 14.15
C VAL A 176 -4.66 10.37 15.55
N SER A 177 -3.64 10.02 16.33
CA SER A 177 -3.82 9.64 17.72
C SER A 177 -3.68 10.86 18.62
N LEU A 178 -4.74 11.21 19.34
CA LEU A 178 -4.72 12.22 20.41
C LEU A 178 -4.54 11.60 21.79
N GLY A 179 -3.98 10.38 21.88
CA GLY A 179 -3.80 9.67 23.15
C GLY A 179 -5.12 9.44 23.90
N PRO A 180 -5.15 9.52 25.25
CA PRO A 180 -6.33 9.17 26.06
C PRO A 180 -7.45 10.23 26.03
N LEU A 181 -7.30 11.32 25.26
CA LEU A 181 -8.16 12.50 25.32
C LEU A 181 -9.55 12.27 24.69
N ALA A 182 -9.67 11.32 23.77
CA ALA A 182 -10.92 11.00 23.08
C ALA A 182 -10.98 9.50 22.68
N PRO A 183 -11.17 8.58 23.65
CA PRO A 183 -11.05 7.14 23.40
C PRO A 183 -12.13 6.56 22.47
N ASP A 184 -13.26 7.26 22.34
CA ASP A 184 -14.42 6.81 21.56
C ASP A 184 -14.51 7.47 20.17
N LEU A 185 -13.51 8.28 19.79
CA LEU A 185 -13.46 8.97 18.51
C LEU A 185 -12.27 8.48 17.69
N LEU A 186 -12.57 8.00 16.49
CA LEU A 186 -11.58 7.84 15.44
C LEU A 186 -11.37 9.20 14.77
N ILE A 187 -10.10 9.58 14.65
CA ILE A 187 -9.70 10.88 14.12
C ILE A 187 -8.79 10.66 12.94
N PHE A 188 -9.12 11.30 11.83
CA PHE A 188 -8.33 11.27 10.61
C PHE A 188 -8.09 12.69 10.13
N ALA A 189 -6.96 12.92 9.47
CA ALA A 189 -6.67 14.22 8.90
C ALA A 189 -5.87 14.10 7.60
N GLY A 190 -6.10 15.05 6.70
CA GLY A 190 -5.36 15.20 5.46
C GLY A 190 -4.02 15.92 5.68
N PRO A 191 -3.11 15.82 4.69
CA PRO A 191 -1.84 16.53 4.73
C PRO A 191 -2.03 18.03 4.54
N SER A 192 -1.33 18.87 5.32
CA SER A 192 -1.30 20.33 5.10
C SER A 192 -0.13 20.72 4.19
N PRO A 193 -0.37 21.42 3.06
CA PRO A 193 0.69 21.96 2.22
C PRO A 193 1.31 23.21 2.87
N GLY A 194 2.30 23.05 3.75
CA GLY A 194 3.06 24.20 4.22
C GLY A 194 3.86 24.10 5.51
N SER A 195 3.89 22.96 6.21
CA SER A 195 4.60 22.91 7.49
C SER A 195 5.99 22.30 7.39
N GLY A 196 6.96 23.01 7.98
CA GLY A 196 8.34 22.57 8.15
C GLY A 196 8.47 21.40 9.15
N ALA A 197 9.14 21.62 10.28
CA ALA A 197 9.56 20.53 11.19
C ALA A 197 8.43 19.83 11.99
N VAL A 198 7.18 20.26 11.88
CA VAL A 198 6.02 19.68 12.59
C VAL A 198 4.99 19.21 11.56
N PRO A 199 4.43 18.00 11.65
CA PRO A 199 3.34 17.60 10.76
C PRO A 199 2.12 18.50 11.02
N ALA A 200 1.85 19.42 10.08
CA ALA A 200 0.58 20.13 10.07
C ALA A 200 -0.43 19.27 9.32
N PHE A 201 -1.60 19.15 9.92
CA PHE A 201 -2.72 18.41 9.38
C PHE A 201 -3.82 19.38 9.00
N GLU A 202 -4.60 19.03 7.99
CA GLU A 202 -5.76 19.78 7.55
C GLU A 202 -6.99 18.89 7.50
N HIS A 203 -8.17 19.49 7.66
CA HIS A 203 -9.46 18.84 7.46
C HIS A 203 -9.66 17.60 8.35
N PHE A 204 -9.97 17.83 9.62
CA PHE A 204 -10.12 16.76 10.60
C PHE A 204 -11.47 16.07 10.49
N ILE A 205 -11.45 14.76 10.27
CA ILE A 205 -12.63 13.90 10.30
C ILE A 205 -12.69 13.23 11.67
N LEU A 206 -13.85 13.35 12.30
CA LEU A 206 -14.17 12.77 13.59
C LEU A 206 -15.30 11.78 13.39
N PHE A 207 -15.03 10.51 13.64
CA PHE A 207 -16.00 9.44 13.55
C PHE A 207 -16.16 8.74 14.90
N ASN A 208 -17.38 8.73 15.42
CA ASN A 208 -17.71 7.98 16.63
C ASN A 208 -18.43 6.69 16.23
N GLU A 209 -17.81 5.54 16.46
CA GLU A 209 -18.38 4.25 16.07
C GLU A 209 -19.63 3.87 16.90
N LYS A 210 -19.77 4.39 18.13
CA LYS A 210 -20.91 4.07 19.00
C LYS A 210 -22.18 4.84 18.62
N SER A 211 -22.03 6.12 18.28
CA SER A 211 -23.15 6.99 17.87
C SER A 211 -23.30 7.12 16.37
N LEU A 212 -22.37 6.56 15.58
CA LEU A 212 -22.24 6.73 14.13
C LEU A 212 -22.20 8.19 13.69
N SER A 213 -21.85 9.09 14.60
CA SER A 213 -21.75 10.51 14.29
C SER A 213 -20.46 10.77 13.54
N LEU A 214 -20.60 11.31 12.33
CA LEU A 214 -19.52 11.73 11.46
C LEU A 214 -19.51 13.25 11.35
N GLY A 215 -18.38 13.87 11.64
CA GLY A 215 -18.17 15.30 11.49
C GLY A 215 -16.82 15.64 10.87
N LEU A 216 -16.75 16.78 10.20
CA LEU A 216 -15.53 17.35 9.64
C LEU A 216 -15.32 18.77 10.19
N LYS A 217 -14.12 19.06 10.69
CA LYS A 217 -13.62 20.41 10.93
C LYS A 217 -12.69 20.81 9.80
N ARG A 218 -12.99 21.90 9.10
CA ARG A 218 -12.18 22.42 7.99
C ARG A 218 -10.99 23.22 8.49
N GLY A 219 -9.93 23.25 7.69
CA GLY A 219 -8.74 24.06 7.94
C GLY A 219 -7.64 23.32 8.69
N ALA A 220 -6.58 24.06 8.99
CA ALA A 220 -5.40 23.55 9.68
C ALA A 220 -5.73 23.23 11.13
N PHE A 221 -5.07 22.19 11.64
CA PHE A 221 -5.10 21.84 13.05
C PHE A 221 -3.74 21.28 13.47
N SER A 222 -3.39 21.58 14.71
CA SER A 222 -2.19 21.03 15.34
C SER A 222 -2.55 20.30 16.63
N PRO A 223 -2.12 19.03 16.80
CA PRO A 223 -2.29 18.32 18.07
C PRO A 223 -1.46 18.93 19.21
N GLU A 224 -0.54 19.86 18.92
CA GLU A 224 0.23 20.62 19.91
C GLU A 224 -0.47 21.93 20.33
N ASP A 225 -1.57 22.33 19.65
CA ASP A 225 -2.33 23.53 19.98
C ASP A 225 -3.47 23.21 20.97
N ASP A 226 -3.36 23.77 22.18
CA ASP A 226 -4.33 23.59 23.27
C ASP A 226 -5.76 24.02 22.89
N SER A 227 -5.91 25.02 22.01
CA SER A 227 -7.22 25.51 21.59
C SER A 227 -7.93 24.53 20.66
N ASP A 228 -7.15 23.85 19.83
CA ASP A 228 -7.59 22.82 18.90
C ASP A 228 -7.99 21.54 19.65
N LEU A 229 -7.20 21.12 20.63
CA LEU A 229 -7.54 20.02 21.54
C LEU A 229 -8.83 20.33 22.34
N ALA A 230 -8.95 21.55 22.86
CA ALA A 230 -10.14 21.97 23.60
C ALA A 230 -11.41 21.93 22.72
N TRP A 231 -11.28 22.25 21.42
CA TRP A 231 -12.39 22.14 20.48
C TRP A 231 -12.85 20.69 20.32
N ILE A 232 -11.93 19.73 20.18
CA ILE A 232 -12.27 18.29 20.03
C ILE A 232 -12.96 17.76 21.28
N MET A 233 -12.48 18.13 22.47
CA MET A 233 -13.15 17.75 23.71
C MET A 233 -14.59 18.27 23.77
N GLN A 234 -14.81 19.51 23.34
CA GLN A 234 -16.15 20.09 23.31
C GLN A 234 -17.04 19.42 22.27
N TYR A 235 -16.49 19.02 21.13
CA TYR A 235 -17.21 18.23 20.12
C TYR A 235 -17.58 16.84 20.66
N ALA A 236 -16.64 16.13 21.31
CA ALA A 236 -16.85 14.80 21.87
C ALA A 236 -17.98 14.74 22.92
N VAL A 237 -18.17 15.84 23.67
CA VAL A 237 -19.23 15.97 24.69
C VAL A 237 -20.50 16.63 24.10
N GLY A 238 -20.54 16.88 22.79
CA GLY A 238 -21.71 17.46 22.09
C GLY A 238 -21.95 18.95 22.33
N LYS A 239 -20.96 19.68 22.87
CA LYS A 239 -21.04 21.13 23.13
C LYS A 239 -20.71 21.98 21.90
N LYS A 240 -20.03 21.41 20.91
CA LYS A 240 -19.73 22.04 19.62
C LYS A 240 -20.18 21.14 18.48
N THR A 241 -20.52 21.78 17.35
CA THR A 241 -20.83 21.11 16.09
C THR A 241 -19.65 21.21 15.15
N ALA A 242 -19.52 20.20 14.28
CA ALA A 242 -18.54 20.22 13.19
C ALA A 242 -19.01 21.15 12.07
N ASP A 243 -18.10 21.53 11.17
CA ASP A 243 -18.42 22.40 10.03
C ASP A 243 -19.29 21.66 9.00
N LEU A 244 -19.03 20.37 8.80
CA LEU A 244 -19.88 19.45 8.03
C LEU A 244 -20.19 18.20 8.85
N GLN A 245 -21.30 17.54 8.53
CA GLN A 245 -21.75 16.33 9.23
C GLN A 245 -22.37 15.31 8.27
N GLY A 246 -22.28 14.03 8.63
CA GLY A 246 -22.87 12.92 7.88
C GLY A 246 -22.35 12.86 6.44
N ILE A 247 -23.26 12.73 5.47
CA ILE A 247 -22.90 12.57 4.05
C ILE A 247 -22.15 13.78 3.47
N ALA A 248 -22.37 14.98 4.02
CA ALA A 248 -21.68 16.19 3.59
C ALA A 248 -20.15 16.10 3.79
N VAL A 249 -19.68 15.21 4.67
CA VAL A 249 -18.25 14.91 4.83
C VAL A 249 -17.71 14.19 3.59
N PHE A 250 -18.42 13.18 3.08
CA PHE A 250 -18.00 12.47 1.87
C PHE A 250 -18.16 13.31 0.60
N GLU A 251 -19.19 14.16 0.53
CA GLU A 251 -19.34 15.17 -0.54
C GLU A 251 -18.11 16.08 -0.59
N PHE A 252 -17.64 16.57 0.56
CA PHE A 252 -16.41 17.34 0.66
C PHE A 252 -15.15 16.56 0.23
N LEU A 253 -15.03 15.28 0.60
CA LEU A 253 -13.89 14.46 0.19
C LEU A 253 -13.88 14.19 -1.32
N ALA A 254 -15.05 13.99 -1.93
CA ALA A 254 -15.16 13.84 -3.38
C ALA A 254 -14.74 15.12 -4.11
N ASP A 255 -15.17 16.29 -3.62
CA ASP A 255 -14.75 17.58 -4.18
C ASP A 255 -13.23 17.78 -4.04
N LEU A 256 -12.66 17.46 -2.87
CA LEU A 256 -11.21 17.55 -2.63
C LEU A 256 -10.42 16.63 -3.58
N ALA A 257 -10.94 15.44 -3.88
CA ALA A 257 -10.29 14.49 -4.78
C ALA A 257 -10.30 15.01 -6.23
N LEU A 258 -11.39 15.63 -6.67
CA LEU A 258 -11.46 16.27 -7.98
C LEU A 258 -10.49 17.45 -8.12
N GLU A 259 -10.35 18.25 -7.06
CA GLU A 259 -9.39 19.36 -7.01
C GLU A 259 -7.95 18.86 -7.11
N LYS A 260 -7.62 17.76 -6.41
CA LYS A 260 -6.29 17.12 -6.44
C LYS A 260 -5.94 16.58 -7.83
N GLU A 261 -6.87 15.94 -8.53
CA GLU A 261 -6.64 15.41 -9.89
C GLU A 261 -6.45 16.52 -10.94
N SER A 262 -6.96 17.72 -10.67
CA SER A 262 -6.90 18.85 -11.59
C SER A 262 -5.56 19.59 -11.57
N HIS A 263 -4.62 19.20 -10.70
CA HIS A 263 -3.30 19.81 -10.51
C HIS A 263 -2.16 18.86 -10.89
#